data_AF-A0A2D6N3W3-F1
#
_entry.id   AF-A0A2D6N3W3-F1
#
_cell.length_a   1.000
_cell.length_b   1.000
_cell.length_c   1.000
_cell.angle_alpha   90.00
_cell.angle_beta   90.00
_cell.angle_gamma   90.00
#
_symmetry.space_group_name_H-M   'P 1'
#
loop_
_entity.id
_entity.type
_entity.pdbx_description
1 polymer ?
#
loop_
_entity_poly.entity_id
_entity_poly.type
_entity_poly.pdbx_seq_one_letter_code
_entity_poly.pdbx_strand_id
1 'polypeptide(L)'
;MVIFVQPAGAVPASQSPEEPLPAGWHFQQAGGVDGQGFDVRDMRDTPAGPALFWKLFHERGEAAVLGYPISRAFLGRDGCVYQVLQRAVLQACPGQGTRFANTFELLAVAGMDPWLLAIHDIPFPRAGEAVTFDDAIAERIAWLRDPVIRSAYFRAPMDHVGQWSVLDAINFYGLPMSFPQDRGPFVVQRFQRQTLQRWQVDHPAGLFAAETIVPVLGGVLLRETGLIGGRVVQSHAPGQSAGEPLPVAASFPPVQGQPLPHPTVAVPTPTPTTP
;
A
#
# COMPACT_ATOMS: atom_id res chain seq x y z
N MET A 1 -2.45 66.63 4.01
CA MET A 1 -1.75 65.34 3.98
C MET A 1 -2.77 64.29 3.57
N VAL A 2 -2.77 63.91 2.29
CA VAL A 2 -3.73 62.94 1.73
C VAL A 2 -3.12 61.55 1.87
N ILE A 3 -3.76 60.69 2.66
CA ILE A 3 -3.34 59.30 2.83
C ILE A 3 -3.93 58.50 1.67
N PHE A 4 -3.07 58.03 0.78
CA PHE A 4 -3.44 57.03 -0.21
C PHE A 4 -3.52 55.66 0.47
N VAL A 5 -4.72 55.08 0.50
CA VAL A 5 -4.91 53.67 0.85
C VAL A 5 -4.52 52.84 -0.39
N GLN A 6 -3.46 52.05 -0.27
CA GLN A 6 -3.11 51.07 -1.30
C GLN A 6 -4.16 49.94 -1.32
N PRO A 7 -4.57 49.44 -2.50
CA PRO A 7 -5.42 48.27 -2.58
C PRO A 7 -4.64 47.04 -2.11
N ALA A 8 -5.31 46.20 -1.31
CA ALA A 8 -4.78 44.92 -0.87
C ALA A 8 -4.38 44.08 -2.10
N GLY A 9 -3.09 43.70 -2.17
CA GLY A 9 -2.61 42.77 -3.18
C GLY A 9 -3.38 41.46 -3.07
N ALA A 10 -3.86 40.96 -4.20
CA ALA A 10 -4.44 39.62 -4.29
C ALA A 10 -3.39 38.60 -3.79
N VAL A 11 -3.72 37.88 -2.74
CA VAL A 11 -2.96 36.69 -2.32
C VAL A 11 -3.06 35.70 -3.47
N PRO A 12 -1.93 35.22 -4.04
CA PRO A 12 -1.98 34.20 -5.08
C PRO A 12 -2.76 32.99 -4.56
N ALA A 13 -3.67 32.47 -5.38
CA ALA A 13 -4.36 31.22 -5.09
C ALA A 13 -3.32 30.16 -4.73
N SER A 14 -3.45 29.53 -3.56
CA SER A 14 -2.53 28.45 -3.20
C SER A 14 -2.65 27.39 -4.28
N GLN A 15 -1.57 27.11 -5.00
CA GLN A 15 -1.53 25.97 -5.90
C GLN A 15 -1.95 24.74 -5.10
N SER A 16 -2.89 23.96 -5.64
CA SER A 16 -3.27 22.70 -5.02
C SER A 16 -1.97 21.91 -4.77
N PRO A 17 -1.75 21.30 -3.59
CA PRO A 17 -0.57 20.48 -3.32
C PRO A 17 -0.52 19.21 -4.18
N GLU A 18 -1.39 19.12 -5.17
CA GLU A 18 -1.54 18.01 -6.10
C GLU A 18 -1.62 18.55 -7.53
N GLU A 19 -0.92 17.89 -8.45
CA GLU A 19 -0.78 18.33 -9.84
C GLU A 19 -1.13 17.19 -10.82
N PRO A 20 -1.96 17.46 -11.85
CA PRO A 20 -2.25 16.46 -12.89
C PRO A 20 -1.01 16.08 -13.68
N LEU A 21 -0.88 14.80 -14.00
CA LEU A 21 0.16 14.26 -14.89
C LEU A 21 -0.48 13.49 -16.05
N PRO A 22 0.26 13.28 -17.16
CA PRO A 22 -0.15 12.31 -18.17
C PRO A 22 -0.34 10.93 -17.54
N ALA A 23 -1.57 10.43 -17.60
CA ALA A 23 -1.99 9.16 -17.00
C ALA A 23 -1.69 9.01 -15.50
N GLY A 24 -1.80 10.11 -14.74
CA GLY A 24 -1.66 10.05 -13.29
C GLY A 24 -1.74 11.40 -12.59
N TRP A 25 -1.22 11.42 -11.37
CA TRP A 25 -1.29 12.59 -10.49
C TRP A 25 -0.06 12.66 -9.58
N HIS A 26 0.37 13.88 -9.25
CA HIS A 26 1.44 14.16 -8.31
C HIS A 26 0.86 14.58 -6.96
N PHE A 27 1.44 14.10 -5.86
CA PHE A 27 0.99 14.38 -4.49
C PHE A 27 2.14 14.88 -3.63
N GLN A 28 2.05 16.12 -3.13
CA GLN A 28 3.10 16.75 -2.31
C GLN A 28 2.95 16.49 -0.81
N GLN A 29 1.84 15.89 -0.37
CA GLN A 29 1.50 15.70 1.06
C GLN A 29 2.51 14.86 1.83
N ALA A 30 3.28 14.01 1.15
CA ALA A 30 4.35 13.20 1.75
C ALA A 30 5.76 13.63 1.29
N GLY A 31 5.88 14.80 0.65
CA GLY A 31 7.12 15.26 0.02
C GLY A 31 8.22 15.68 0.98
N GLY A 32 7.87 16.22 2.15
CA GLY A 32 8.80 16.72 3.17
C GLY A 32 9.62 17.95 2.75
N VAL A 33 9.54 18.35 1.48
CA VAL A 33 10.18 19.50 0.85
C VAL A 33 9.16 20.16 -0.06
N ASP A 34 9.09 21.49 -0.02
CA ASP A 34 8.15 22.26 -0.82
C ASP A 34 8.28 21.94 -2.31
N GLY A 35 7.14 21.70 -2.96
CA GLY A 35 7.08 21.36 -4.40
C GLY A 35 7.54 19.95 -4.75
N GLN A 36 7.94 19.13 -3.77
CA GLN A 36 8.26 17.71 -4.00
C GLN A 36 7.17 16.81 -3.46
N GLY A 37 7.11 15.61 -4.02
CA GLY A 37 6.10 14.63 -3.70
C GLY A 37 6.35 13.29 -4.37
N PHE A 38 5.28 12.57 -4.65
CA PHE A 38 5.32 11.30 -5.36
C PHE A 38 4.23 11.24 -6.43
N ASP A 39 4.56 10.68 -7.59
CA ASP A 39 3.59 10.46 -8.66
C ASP A 39 2.89 9.11 -8.47
N VAL A 40 1.57 9.05 -8.65
CA VAL A 40 0.83 7.80 -8.89
C VAL A 40 0.40 7.81 -10.35
N ARG A 41 0.86 6.84 -11.15
CA ARG A 41 0.68 6.84 -12.62
C ARG A 41 0.39 5.45 -13.16
N ASP A 42 -0.31 5.39 -14.27
CA ASP A 42 -0.38 4.20 -15.10
C ASP A 42 0.90 4.06 -15.93
N MET A 43 1.65 2.98 -15.68
CA MET A 43 2.87 2.65 -16.41
C MET A 43 2.56 1.49 -17.37
N ARG A 44 2.54 1.75 -18.67
CA ARG A 44 2.20 0.73 -19.68
C ARG A 44 3.34 -0.27 -19.91
N ASP A 45 4.57 0.21 -19.81
CA ASP A 45 5.78 -0.55 -20.11
C ASP A 45 6.63 -0.68 -18.84
N THR A 46 6.51 -1.82 -18.15
CA THR A 46 7.39 -2.18 -17.04
C THR A 46 7.89 -3.62 -17.21
N PRO A 47 8.94 -4.06 -16.48
CA PRO A 47 9.37 -5.45 -16.49
C PRO A 47 8.28 -6.46 -16.08
N ALA A 48 7.26 -6.03 -15.34
CA ALA A 48 6.13 -6.87 -14.93
C ALA A 48 4.95 -6.84 -15.91
N GLY A 49 5.07 -6.13 -17.03
CA GLY A 49 3.94 -5.73 -17.88
C GLY A 49 3.28 -4.43 -17.38
N PRO A 50 2.04 -4.12 -17.79
CA PRO A 50 1.37 -2.89 -17.38
C PRO A 50 1.09 -2.83 -15.86
N ALA A 51 1.50 -1.73 -15.24
CA ALA A 51 1.20 -1.38 -13.86
C ALA A 51 0.28 -0.15 -13.84
N LEU A 52 -1.04 -0.40 -13.82
CA LEU A 52 -2.10 0.61 -13.90
C LEU A 52 -2.44 1.15 -12.50
N PHE A 53 -1.45 1.73 -11.82
CA PHE A 53 -1.57 2.16 -10.43
C PHE A 53 -2.50 3.35 -10.26
N TRP A 54 -2.54 4.29 -11.20
CA TRP A 54 -3.45 5.43 -11.13
C TRP A 54 -4.90 4.96 -11.28
N LYS A 55 -5.16 4.07 -12.25
CA LYS A 55 -6.48 3.47 -12.41
C LYS A 55 -6.96 2.77 -11.14
N LEU A 56 -6.14 1.89 -10.56
CA LEU A 56 -6.50 1.18 -9.34
C LEU A 56 -6.70 2.14 -8.15
N PHE A 57 -5.88 3.18 -8.04
CA PHE A 57 -6.00 4.19 -6.99
C PHE A 57 -7.33 4.95 -7.09
N HIS A 58 -7.69 5.41 -8.29
CA HIS A 58 -8.94 6.11 -8.57
C HIS A 58 -10.17 5.22 -8.30
N GLU A 59 -10.16 4.00 -8.83
CA GLU A 59 -11.27 3.03 -8.65
C GLU A 59 -11.47 2.56 -7.21
N ARG A 60 -10.53 2.84 -6.30
CA ARG A 60 -10.54 2.34 -4.92
C ARG A 60 -10.56 3.45 -3.86
N GLY A 61 -11.04 4.64 -4.23
CA GLY A 61 -11.33 5.73 -3.31
C GLY A 61 -10.14 6.64 -2.98
N GLU A 62 -9.10 6.58 -3.81
CA GLU A 62 -7.99 7.55 -3.83
C GLU A 62 -7.33 7.76 -2.45
N ALA A 63 -6.84 8.98 -2.17
CA ALA A 63 -6.14 9.31 -0.94
C ALA A 63 -7.05 9.26 0.28
N ALA A 64 -8.35 9.51 0.12
CA ALA A 64 -9.31 9.43 1.22
C ALA A 64 -9.33 8.02 1.84
N VAL A 65 -9.26 6.99 1.00
CA VAL A 65 -9.29 5.59 1.41
C VAL A 65 -7.89 5.00 1.58
N LEU A 66 -7.00 5.17 0.60
CA LEU A 66 -5.69 4.51 0.53
C LEU A 66 -4.55 5.33 1.16
N GLY A 67 -4.81 6.60 1.45
CA GLY A 67 -3.80 7.57 1.86
C GLY A 67 -2.89 8.01 0.71
N TYR A 68 -2.00 8.96 0.99
CA TYR A 68 -1.11 9.53 -0.01
C TYR A 68 0.04 8.58 -0.39
N PRO A 69 0.59 8.67 -1.61
CA PRO A 69 1.81 7.95 -1.95
C PRO A 69 2.97 8.41 -1.07
N ILE A 70 3.76 7.45 -0.61
CA ILE A 70 4.97 7.70 0.21
C ILE A 70 6.22 7.10 -0.42
N SER A 71 6.11 6.71 -1.70
CA SER A 71 7.20 6.14 -2.46
C SER A 71 7.00 6.32 -3.96
N ARG A 72 8.10 6.25 -4.69
CA ARG A 72 8.11 6.00 -6.13
C ARG A 72 7.65 4.57 -6.40
N ALA A 73 7.13 4.32 -7.60
CA ALA A 73 7.04 2.95 -8.08
C ALA A 73 8.44 2.31 -8.12
N PHE A 74 8.57 1.03 -7.78
CA PHE A 74 9.84 0.33 -7.69
C PHE A 74 9.73 -1.14 -8.08
N LEU A 75 10.85 -1.74 -8.46
CA LEU A 75 10.94 -3.16 -8.80
C LEU A 75 11.34 -3.98 -7.56
N GLY A 76 10.53 -4.99 -7.24
CA GLY A 76 10.83 -6.01 -6.25
C GLY A 76 11.72 -7.12 -6.80
N ARG A 77 12.30 -7.92 -5.91
CA ARG A 77 13.17 -9.05 -6.29
C ARG A 77 12.41 -10.22 -6.93
N ASP A 78 11.10 -10.23 -6.86
CA ASP A 78 10.19 -11.19 -7.49
C ASP A 78 9.77 -10.78 -8.91
N GLY A 79 10.33 -9.69 -9.45
CA GLY A 79 9.98 -9.18 -10.77
C GLY A 79 8.64 -8.45 -10.81
N CYS A 80 7.99 -8.22 -9.66
CA CYS A 80 6.81 -7.38 -9.58
C CYS A 80 7.18 -5.91 -9.41
N VAL A 81 6.33 -5.02 -9.91
CA VAL A 81 6.38 -3.58 -9.65
C VAL A 81 5.47 -3.25 -8.48
N TYR A 82 5.92 -2.37 -7.60
CA TYR A 82 5.22 -1.96 -6.39
C TYR A 82 5.15 -0.45 -6.28
N GLN A 83 4.15 0.05 -5.55
CA GLN A 83 4.15 1.41 -5.04
C GLN A 83 3.48 1.46 -3.68
N VAL A 84 4.12 2.11 -2.70
CA VAL A 84 3.62 2.26 -1.34
C VAL A 84 2.85 3.57 -1.18
N LEU A 85 1.60 3.44 -0.71
CA LEU A 85 0.73 4.49 -0.19
C LEU A 85 0.70 4.39 1.34
N GLN A 86 0.21 5.40 2.05
CA GLN A 86 0.21 5.37 3.53
C GLN A 86 -0.50 4.13 4.10
N ARG A 87 -1.65 3.74 3.54
CA ARG A 87 -2.45 2.60 4.04
C ARG A 87 -2.33 1.33 3.20
N ALA A 88 -1.88 1.42 1.95
CA ALA A 88 -1.90 0.29 1.03
C ALA A 88 -0.63 0.21 0.20
N VAL A 89 -0.39 -0.97 -0.39
CA VAL A 89 0.69 -1.17 -1.35
C VAL A 89 0.06 -1.65 -2.65
N LEU A 90 0.32 -0.94 -3.74
CA LEU A 90 -0.06 -1.33 -5.09
C LEU A 90 0.99 -2.30 -5.64
N GLN A 91 0.56 -3.28 -6.42
CA GLN A 91 1.40 -4.33 -6.99
C GLN A 91 0.94 -4.66 -8.41
N ALA A 92 1.90 -4.83 -9.32
CA ALA A 92 1.72 -5.46 -10.60
C ALA A 92 2.78 -6.56 -10.78
N CYS A 93 2.33 -7.80 -10.99
CA CYS A 93 3.22 -8.93 -11.23
C CYS A 93 3.01 -9.48 -12.65
N PRO A 94 4.03 -10.12 -13.26
CA PRO A 94 3.90 -10.72 -14.59
C PRO A 94 2.66 -11.62 -14.70
N GLY A 95 1.77 -11.29 -15.65
CA GLY A 95 0.57 -12.06 -15.95
C GLY A 95 -0.56 -11.98 -14.91
N GLN A 96 -0.45 -11.17 -13.86
CA GLN A 96 -1.43 -11.11 -12.77
C GLN A 96 -2.20 -9.78 -12.67
N GLY A 97 -1.88 -8.82 -13.53
CA GLY A 97 -2.50 -7.49 -13.53
C GLY A 97 -2.12 -6.66 -12.30
N THR A 98 -2.80 -5.51 -12.17
CA THR A 98 -2.59 -4.56 -11.08
C THR A 98 -3.58 -4.80 -9.94
N ARG A 99 -3.07 -4.91 -8.70
CA ARG A 99 -3.85 -5.23 -7.49
C ARG A 99 -3.19 -4.65 -6.24
N PHE A 100 -3.81 -4.84 -5.08
CA PHE A 100 -3.16 -4.58 -3.80
C PHE A 100 -2.23 -5.74 -3.40
N ALA A 101 -1.01 -5.41 -2.98
CA ALA A 101 -0.08 -6.37 -2.41
C ALA A 101 -0.59 -6.87 -1.05
N ASN A 102 -0.23 -8.11 -0.71
CA ASN A 102 -0.47 -8.65 0.63
C ASN A 102 0.58 -8.10 1.60
N THR A 103 0.49 -6.79 1.91
CA THR A 103 1.43 -6.01 2.72
C THR A 103 1.84 -6.73 4.01
N PHE A 104 0.88 -7.29 4.74
CA PHE A 104 1.15 -7.95 6.01
C PHE A 104 1.70 -9.37 5.83
N GLU A 105 1.49 -10.03 4.69
CA GLU A 105 2.23 -11.26 4.37
C GLU A 105 3.68 -10.93 3.99
N LEU A 106 3.91 -9.86 3.22
CA LEU A 106 5.26 -9.39 2.91
C LEU A 106 6.05 -9.06 4.18
N LEU A 107 5.44 -8.37 5.14
CA LEU A 107 6.03 -8.10 6.45
C LEU A 107 6.34 -9.38 7.24
N ALA A 108 5.44 -10.38 7.21
CA ALA A 108 5.68 -11.67 7.85
C ALA A 108 6.86 -12.42 7.20
N VAL A 109 6.94 -12.44 5.86
CA VAL A 109 8.06 -13.02 5.10
C VAL A 109 9.38 -12.34 5.43
N ALA A 110 9.36 -11.03 5.68
CA ALA A 110 10.52 -10.28 6.12
C ALA A 110 10.90 -10.50 7.60
N GLY A 111 10.15 -11.31 8.34
CA GLY A 111 10.40 -11.58 9.76
C GLY A 111 9.99 -10.43 10.69
N MET A 112 9.10 -9.54 10.25
CA MET A 112 8.71 -8.34 11.01
C MET A 112 7.61 -8.61 12.06
N ASP A 113 7.10 -9.83 12.17
CA ASP A 113 6.00 -10.14 13.10
C ASP A 113 6.32 -9.83 14.59
N PRO A 114 7.52 -10.15 15.13
CA PRO A 114 7.85 -9.77 16.50
C PRO A 114 7.86 -8.25 16.70
N TRP A 115 8.35 -7.49 15.72
CA TRP A 115 8.36 -6.02 15.75
C TRP A 115 6.95 -5.45 15.65
N LEU A 116 6.12 -5.97 14.75
CA LEU A 116 4.71 -5.59 14.60
C LEU A 116 3.92 -5.80 15.90
N LEU A 117 4.15 -6.92 16.59
CA LEU A 117 3.53 -7.16 17.89
C LEU A 117 4.06 -6.21 18.96
N ALA A 118 5.38 -6.11 19.11
CA ALA A 118 5.98 -5.39 20.23
C ALA A 118 5.81 -3.87 20.15
N ILE A 119 5.75 -3.30 18.94
CA ILE A 119 5.74 -1.85 18.73
C ILE A 119 4.36 -1.33 18.31
N HIS A 120 3.55 -2.14 17.62
CA HIS A 120 2.27 -1.71 17.06
C HIS A 120 1.08 -2.55 17.51
N ASP A 121 1.28 -3.48 18.46
CA ASP A 121 0.26 -4.39 19.00
C ASP A 121 -0.40 -5.31 17.95
N ILE A 122 0.17 -5.40 16.74
CA ILE A 122 -0.41 -6.16 15.64
C ILE A 122 -0.12 -7.65 15.84
N PRO A 123 -1.17 -8.51 15.89
CA PRO A 123 -1.00 -9.92 16.16
C PRO A 123 -0.12 -10.68 15.16
N PHE A 124 0.50 -11.75 15.64
CA PHE A 124 1.08 -12.78 14.78
C PHE A 124 0.01 -13.39 13.86
N PRO A 125 0.39 -13.78 12.64
CA PRO A 125 -0.50 -14.56 11.79
C PRO A 125 -0.73 -15.94 12.41
N ARG A 126 -1.92 -16.49 12.19
CA ARG A 126 -2.32 -17.84 12.56
C ARG A 126 -2.23 -18.73 11.32
N ALA A 127 -1.70 -19.94 11.50
CA ALA A 127 -1.79 -20.99 10.49
C ALA A 127 -3.23 -21.51 10.40
N GLY A 128 -3.73 -21.66 9.17
CA GLY A 128 -4.98 -22.38 8.93
C GLY A 128 -4.74 -23.88 8.88
N GLU A 129 -5.81 -24.65 9.01
CA GLU A 129 -5.81 -26.12 8.92
C GLU A 129 -6.42 -26.62 7.60
N ALA A 130 -7.03 -25.73 6.82
CA ALA A 130 -7.64 -26.07 5.55
C ALA A 130 -6.65 -26.66 4.52
N VAL A 131 -7.12 -27.71 3.82
CA VAL A 131 -6.36 -28.41 2.79
C VAL A 131 -6.66 -27.87 1.39
N THR A 132 -7.89 -27.44 1.14
CA THR A 132 -8.31 -26.84 -0.13
C THR A 132 -8.32 -25.32 -0.06
N PHE A 133 -8.25 -24.67 -1.22
CA PHE A 133 -8.32 -23.22 -1.31
C PHE A 133 -9.66 -22.66 -0.81
N ASP A 134 -10.78 -23.30 -1.19
CA ASP A 134 -12.11 -22.86 -0.79
C ASP A 134 -12.33 -23.03 0.72
N ASP A 135 -11.86 -24.14 1.30
CA ASP A 135 -11.89 -24.35 2.75
C ASP A 135 -11.03 -23.31 3.48
N ALA A 136 -9.88 -22.92 2.90
CA ALA A 136 -9.00 -21.91 3.50
C ALA A 136 -9.66 -20.52 3.51
N ILE A 137 -10.44 -20.18 2.48
CA ILE A 137 -11.25 -18.96 2.47
C ILE A 137 -12.33 -19.04 3.56
N ALA A 138 -13.11 -20.11 3.59
CA ALA A 138 -14.19 -20.29 4.55
C ALA A 138 -13.68 -20.24 6.00
N GLU A 139 -12.58 -20.95 6.28
CA GLU A 139 -11.90 -20.96 7.57
C GLU A 139 -11.48 -19.54 7.98
N ARG A 140 -10.76 -18.83 7.11
CA ARG A 140 -10.25 -17.48 7.44
C ARG A 140 -11.39 -16.48 7.61
N ILE A 141 -12.45 -16.56 6.81
CA ILE A 141 -13.64 -15.71 7.00
C ILE A 141 -14.34 -15.99 8.34
N ALA A 142 -14.30 -17.23 8.85
CA ALA A 142 -14.81 -17.56 10.17
C ALA A 142 -13.97 -16.96 11.33
N TRP A 143 -12.78 -16.42 11.06
CA TRP A 143 -11.97 -15.73 12.08
C TRP A 143 -12.45 -14.30 12.37
N LEU A 144 -13.38 -13.75 11.58
CA LEU A 144 -14.07 -12.47 11.85
C LEU A 144 -15.08 -12.63 13.00
N ARG A 145 -14.56 -12.77 14.23
CA ARG A 145 -15.35 -13.03 15.45
C ARG A 145 -15.82 -11.76 16.17
N ASP A 146 -15.15 -10.63 15.95
CA ASP A 146 -15.60 -9.33 16.46
C ASP A 146 -16.68 -8.78 15.51
N PRO A 147 -17.91 -8.50 15.99
CA PRO A 147 -19.03 -8.17 15.12
C PRO A 147 -18.88 -6.83 14.41
N VAL A 148 -18.17 -5.87 15.01
CA VAL A 148 -17.99 -4.52 14.45
C VAL A 148 -16.86 -4.55 13.41
N ILE A 149 -15.75 -5.25 13.67
CA ILE A 149 -14.71 -5.51 12.64
C ILE A 149 -15.30 -6.31 11.48
N ARG A 150 -16.11 -7.33 11.75
CA ARG A 150 -16.81 -8.11 10.71
C ARG A 150 -17.72 -7.23 9.85
N SER A 151 -18.51 -6.36 10.48
CA SER A 151 -19.38 -5.41 9.77
C SER A 151 -18.58 -4.46 8.88
N ALA A 152 -17.46 -3.92 9.38
CA ALA A 152 -16.60 -3.04 8.61
C ALA A 152 -15.89 -3.74 7.45
N TYR A 153 -15.45 -4.99 7.63
CA TYR A 153 -14.83 -5.80 6.57
C TYR A 153 -15.78 -5.99 5.37
N PHE A 154 -17.06 -6.24 5.64
CA PHE A 154 -18.07 -6.44 4.59
C PHE A 154 -18.75 -5.14 4.13
N ARG A 155 -18.32 -3.98 4.63
CA ARG A 155 -18.81 -2.68 4.17
C ARG A 155 -17.87 -2.12 3.13
N ALA A 156 -18.43 -1.53 2.07
CA ALA A 156 -17.66 -0.77 1.11
C ALA A 156 -16.93 0.38 1.82
N PRO A 157 -15.61 0.56 1.61
CA PRO A 157 -14.86 1.65 2.24
C PRO A 157 -15.07 3.00 1.53
N MET A 158 -15.93 3.07 0.52
CA MET A 158 -16.13 4.24 -0.35
C MET A 158 -17.58 4.31 -0.84
N ASP A 159 -18.09 5.53 -1.03
CA ASP A 159 -19.52 5.80 -1.29
C ASP A 159 -19.99 5.48 -2.72
N HIS A 160 -19.06 5.29 -3.65
CA HIS A 160 -19.35 5.12 -5.09
C HIS A 160 -19.20 3.68 -5.61
N VAL A 161 -19.19 2.69 -4.72
CA VAL A 161 -19.27 1.28 -5.16
C VAL A 161 -20.73 0.89 -5.32
N GLY A 162 -21.04 0.14 -6.38
CA GLY A 162 -22.31 -0.56 -6.51
C GLY A 162 -22.43 -1.69 -5.47
N GLN A 163 -22.67 -2.92 -5.91
CA GLN A 163 -22.70 -4.04 -4.98
C GLN A 163 -21.28 -4.36 -4.48
N TRP A 164 -21.10 -4.40 -3.15
CA TRP A 164 -19.87 -4.82 -2.50
C TRP A 164 -19.97 -6.30 -2.09
N SER A 165 -19.24 -7.16 -2.78
CA SER A 165 -19.26 -8.60 -2.53
C SER A 165 -18.22 -9.03 -1.48
N VAL A 166 -18.33 -10.27 -1.01
CA VAL A 166 -17.28 -10.91 -0.20
C VAL A 166 -15.94 -10.92 -0.94
N LEU A 167 -15.95 -11.12 -2.25
CA LEU A 167 -14.74 -11.12 -3.07
C LEU A 167 -14.11 -9.71 -3.13
N ASP A 168 -14.92 -8.65 -3.18
CA ASP A 168 -14.42 -7.27 -3.12
C ASP A 168 -13.75 -6.97 -1.78
N ALA A 169 -14.36 -7.42 -0.67
CA ALA A 169 -13.76 -7.33 0.66
C ALA A 169 -12.42 -8.07 0.74
N ILE A 170 -12.35 -9.30 0.20
CA ILE A 170 -11.11 -10.07 0.13
C ILE A 170 -10.07 -9.36 -0.74
N ASN A 171 -10.45 -8.83 -1.90
CA ASN A 171 -9.53 -8.12 -2.79
C ASN A 171 -8.98 -6.85 -2.15
N PHE A 172 -9.77 -6.15 -1.33
CA PHE A 172 -9.37 -4.91 -0.68
C PHE A 172 -8.58 -5.14 0.62
N TYR A 173 -9.14 -5.87 1.59
CA TYR A 173 -8.53 -6.09 2.90
C TYR A 173 -7.59 -7.32 2.94
N GLY A 174 -7.80 -8.28 2.04
CA GLY A 174 -7.21 -9.62 2.16
C GLY A 174 -8.02 -10.54 3.06
N LEU A 175 -7.63 -11.79 3.11
CA LEU A 175 -8.19 -12.74 4.09
C LEU A 175 -7.72 -12.39 5.50
N PRO A 176 -8.54 -12.66 6.54
CA PRO A 176 -8.10 -12.60 7.92
C PRO A 176 -6.85 -13.47 8.14
N MET A 177 -5.86 -12.93 8.83
CA MET A 177 -4.64 -13.64 9.21
C MET A 177 -4.59 -13.97 10.70
N SER A 178 -5.45 -13.36 11.52
CA SER A 178 -5.54 -13.61 12.95
C SER A 178 -7.00 -13.62 13.42
N PHE A 179 -7.24 -14.13 14.63
CA PHE A 179 -8.43 -13.73 15.39
C PHE A 179 -8.30 -12.26 15.83
N PRO A 180 -9.42 -11.57 16.13
CA PRO A 180 -9.37 -10.31 16.85
C PRO A 180 -8.74 -10.51 18.23
N GLN A 181 -7.89 -9.58 18.66
CA GLN A 181 -7.25 -9.58 19.97
C GLN A 181 -7.47 -8.25 20.69
N ASP A 182 -7.86 -8.32 21.95
CA ASP A 182 -7.96 -7.14 22.82
C ASP A 182 -6.55 -6.68 23.24
N ARG A 183 -6.30 -5.37 23.13
CA ARG A 183 -5.04 -4.72 23.49
C ARG A 183 -5.23 -3.60 24.52
N GLY A 184 -6.39 -3.52 25.15
CA GLY A 184 -6.78 -2.44 26.05
C GLY A 184 -7.67 -1.43 25.33
N PRO A 185 -7.12 -0.32 24.80
CA PRO A 185 -7.93 0.74 24.20
C PRO A 185 -8.55 0.35 22.86
N PHE A 186 -8.12 -0.75 22.24
CA PHE A 186 -8.68 -1.25 20.99
C PHE A 186 -8.64 -2.79 20.89
N VAL A 187 -9.53 -3.34 20.09
CA VAL A 187 -9.44 -4.69 19.53
C VAL A 187 -8.81 -4.61 18.15
N VAL A 188 -7.79 -5.41 17.88
CA VAL A 188 -7.05 -5.41 16.61
C VAL A 188 -7.19 -6.74 15.89
N GLN A 189 -7.36 -6.70 14.57
CA GLN A 189 -7.33 -7.88 13.72
C GLN A 189 -6.48 -7.63 12.48
N ARG A 190 -5.59 -8.58 12.19
CA ARG A 190 -4.69 -8.55 11.02
C ARG A 190 -5.31 -9.28 9.84
N PHE A 191 -5.15 -8.70 8.65
CA PHE A 191 -5.52 -9.24 7.35
C PHE A 191 -4.31 -9.22 6.42
N GLN A 192 -4.40 -9.87 5.24
CA GLN A 192 -3.26 -9.94 4.32
C GLN A 192 -2.80 -8.55 3.82
N ARG A 193 -3.73 -7.60 3.62
CA ARG A 193 -3.44 -6.29 3.03
C ARG A 193 -3.60 -5.13 4.01
N GLN A 194 -4.41 -5.33 5.05
CA GLN A 194 -4.73 -4.32 6.06
C GLN A 194 -4.68 -4.86 7.49
N THR A 195 -4.62 -3.96 8.45
CA THR A 195 -4.94 -4.26 9.86
C THR A 195 -5.98 -3.26 10.32
N LEU A 196 -7.02 -3.73 11.00
CA LEU A 196 -8.09 -2.89 11.52
C LEU A 196 -8.02 -2.85 13.05
N GLN A 197 -8.17 -1.66 13.60
CA GLN A 197 -8.34 -1.42 15.03
C GLN A 197 -9.76 -0.93 15.28
N ARG A 198 -10.50 -1.62 16.14
CA ARG A 198 -11.74 -1.13 16.73
C ARG A 198 -11.43 -0.52 18.08
N TRP A 199 -11.58 0.79 18.20
CA TRP A 199 -11.36 1.47 19.47
C TRP A 199 -12.50 1.17 20.45
N GLN A 200 -12.16 0.82 21.68
CA GLN A 200 -13.12 0.50 22.76
C GLN A 200 -13.40 1.72 23.64
N VAL A 201 -12.56 2.74 23.53
CA VAL A 201 -12.64 4.00 24.26
C VAL A 201 -12.50 5.15 23.28
N ASP A 202 -12.92 6.34 23.68
CA ASP A 202 -12.64 7.55 22.92
C ASP A 202 -11.14 7.73 22.75
N HIS A 203 -10.71 8.16 21.56
CA HIS A 203 -9.29 8.42 21.33
C HIS A 203 -8.77 9.45 22.34
N PRO A 204 -7.61 9.25 22.99
CA PRO A 204 -7.12 10.15 24.04
C PRO A 204 -6.99 11.63 23.62
N ALA A 205 -6.72 11.86 22.33
CA ALA A 205 -6.65 13.20 21.73
C ALA A 205 -7.99 13.70 21.13
N GLY A 206 -9.11 13.00 21.37
CA GLY A 206 -10.43 13.39 20.90
C GLY A 206 -10.64 13.29 19.38
N LEU A 207 -9.79 12.54 18.66
CA LEU A 207 -9.82 12.45 17.19
C LEU A 207 -11.05 11.69 16.67
N PHE A 208 -11.52 10.71 17.44
CA PHE A 208 -12.69 9.89 17.13
C PHE A 208 -13.22 9.22 18.40
N ALA A 209 -14.49 8.82 18.36
CA ALA A 209 -15.19 8.18 19.47
C ALA A 209 -14.90 6.68 19.57
N ALA A 210 -15.29 6.08 20.69
CA ALA A 210 -15.36 4.62 20.84
C ALA A 210 -16.17 3.95 19.71
N GLU A 211 -15.90 2.66 19.49
CA GLU A 211 -16.42 1.81 18.40
C GLU A 211 -16.02 2.24 16.97
N THR A 212 -15.13 3.23 16.83
CA THR A 212 -14.57 3.61 15.54
C THR A 212 -13.59 2.56 15.02
N ILE A 213 -13.75 2.18 13.74
CA ILE A 213 -12.77 1.38 13.01
C ILE A 213 -11.72 2.28 12.37
N VAL A 214 -10.47 2.04 12.73
CA VAL A 214 -9.31 2.74 12.19
C VAL A 214 -8.42 1.74 11.45
N PRO A 215 -8.17 1.92 10.15
CA PRO A 215 -7.16 1.14 9.45
C PRO A 215 -5.76 1.60 9.87
N VAL A 216 -4.89 0.64 10.12
CA VAL A 216 -3.47 0.89 10.35
C VAL A 216 -2.81 1.36 9.05
N LEU A 217 -1.84 2.26 9.15
CA LEU A 217 -1.06 2.76 8.02
C LEU A 217 -0.03 1.73 7.55
N GLY A 218 -0.47 0.62 6.95
CA GLY A 218 0.39 -0.51 6.59
C GLY A 218 1.59 -0.16 5.70
N GLY A 219 1.46 0.83 4.81
CA GLY A 219 2.58 1.29 4.01
C GLY A 219 3.57 2.14 4.79
N VAL A 220 3.10 2.93 5.77
CA VAL A 220 3.98 3.64 6.70
C VAL A 220 4.78 2.64 7.53
N LEU A 221 4.16 1.58 8.05
CA LEU A 221 4.88 0.50 8.76
C LEU A 221 5.97 -0.14 7.87
N LEU A 222 5.64 -0.43 6.62
CA LEU A 222 6.60 -0.97 5.66
C LEU A 222 7.79 -0.02 5.44
N ARG A 223 7.57 1.30 5.41
CA ARG A 223 8.65 2.28 5.37
C ARG A 223 9.48 2.29 6.67
N GLU A 224 8.83 2.23 7.83
CA GLU A 224 9.50 2.23 9.15
C GLU A 224 10.44 1.03 9.35
N THR A 225 10.11 -0.14 8.78
CA THR A 225 10.98 -1.33 8.84
C THR A 225 12.30 -1.18 8.07
N GLY A 226 12.42 -0.17 7.19
CA GLY A 226 13.59 -0.01 6.31
C GLY A 226 13.64 -1.01 5.14
N LEU A 227 12.58 -1.79 4.90
CA LEU A 227 12.49 -2.70 3.74
C LEU A 227 12.46 -1.96 2.40
N ILE A 228 12.06 -0.68 2.42
CA ILE A 228 12.21 0.26 1.31
C ILE A 228 13.10 1.44 1.74
N GLY A 229 13.90 1.96 0.80
CA GLY A 229 14.86 3.02 1.08
C GLY A 229 15.45 3.63 -0.20
N GLY A 230 16.44 4.50 -0.04
CA GLY A 230 17.12 5.17 -1.16
C GLY A 230 16.16 5.93 -2.06
N ARG A 231 16.31 5.77 -3.39
CA ARG A 231 15.44 6.42 -4.38
C ARG A 231 13.96 6.05 -4.26
N VAL A 232 13.61 4.91 -3.65
CA VAL A 232 12.21 4.49 -3.49
C VAL A 232 11.44 5.48 -2.63
N VAL A 233 12.05 5.99 -1.55
CA VAL A 233 11.41 6.90 -0.58
C VAL A 233 11.84 8.36 -0.76
N GLN A 234 12.63 8.65 -1.79
CA GLN A 234 13.05 10.00 -2.13
C GLN A 234 11.94 10.68 -2.94
N SER A 235 11.37 11.74 -2.37
CA SER A 235 10.43 12.62 -3.05
C SER A 235 11.09 13.30 -4.26
N HIS A 236 10.26 13.80 -5.17
CA HIS A 236 10.72 14.37 -6.43
C HIS A 236 9.76 15.40 -6.98
N ALA A 237 10.19 16.14 -7.98
CA ALA A 237 9.32 17.06 -8.71
C ALA A 237 8.22 16.31 -9.49
N PRO A 238 7.09 16.96 -9.80
CA PRO A 238 6.02 16.41 -10.62
C PRO A 238 6.52 15.79 -11.92
N GLY A 239 6.14 14.53 -12.18
CA GLY A 239 6.46 13.83 -13.42
C GLY A 239 7.92 13.37 -13.55
N GLN A 240 8.82 13.73 -12.62
CA GLN A 240 10.22 13.32 -12.66
C GLN A 240 10.38 11.80 -12.70
N SER A 241 9.51 11.06 -12.00
CA SER A 241 9.56 9.59 -12.00
C SER A 241 9.26 8.95 -13.35
N ALA A 242 8.69 9.68 -14.32
CA ALA A 242 8.31 9.16 -15.62
C ALA A 242 9.51 8.93 -16.56
N GLY A 243 10.54 9.76 -16.44
CA GLY A 243 11.73 9.68 -17.28
C GLY A 243 12.84 8.80 -16.71
N GLU A 244 12.64 8.22 -15.52
CA GLU A 244 13.69 7.51 -14.80
C GLU A 244 13.40 6.00 -14.70
N PRO A 245 14.43 5.13 -14.77
CA PRO A 245 14.26 3.72 -14.49
C PRO A 245 13.71 3.48 -13.07
N LEU A 246 12.84 2.47 -12.95
CA LEU A 246 12.31 2.04 -11.65
C LEU A 246 13.48 1.72 -10.69
N PRO A 247 13.52 2.33 -9.49
CA PRO A 247 14.47 1.91 -8.47
C PRO A 247 14.22 0.46 -8.08
N VAL A 248 15.29 -0.25 -7.70
CA VAL A 248 15.22 -1.63 -7.22
C VAL A 248 15.27 -1.62 -5.69
N ALA A 249 14.29 -2.26 -5.05
CA ALA A 249 14.27 -2.42 -3.60
C ALA A 249 14.90 -3.76 -3.21
N ALA A 250 16.23 -3.79 -3.07
CA ALA A 250 16.98 -5.04 -2.84
C ALA A 250 16.66 -5.74 -1.52
N SER A 251 16.18 -5.01 -0.51
CA SER A 251 15.77 -5.59 0.78
C SER A 251 14.30 -6.02 0.80
N PHE A 252 13.52 -5.67 -0.23
CA PHE A 252 12.10 -5.96 -0.28
C PHE A 252 11.85 -7.48 -0.38
N PRO A 253 10.95 -8.04 0.43
CA PRO A 253 10.66 -9.47 0.39
C PRO A 253 9.94 -9.87 -0.91
N PRO A 254 10.24 -11.04 -1.48
CA PRO A 254 9.47 -11.56 -2.61
C PRO A 254 8.09 -12.06 -2.14
N VAL A 255 7.09 -12.04 -3.03
CA VAL A 255 5.81 -12.73 -2.79
C VAL A 255 6.05 -14.25 -2.70
N GLN A 256 5.44 -14.90 -1.71
CA GLN A 256 5.49 -16.37 -1.61
C GLN A 256 4.81 -17.02 -2.83
N GLY A 257 5.50 -17.99 -3.45
CA GLY A 257 4.99 -18.74 -4.61
C GLY A 257 5.27 -18.09 -5.98
N GLN A 258 5.95 -16.95 -6.05
CA GLN A 258 6.53 -16.44 -7.30
C GLN A 258 7.95 -17.00 -7.48
N PRO A 259 8.31 -17.56 -8.65
CA PRO A 259 9.69 -17.92 -8.94
C PRO A 259 10.55 -16.66 -8.84
N LEU A 260 11.69 -16.74 -8.13
CA LEU A 260 12.68 -15.67 -8.18
C LEU A 260 13.17 -15.53 -9.64
N PRO A 261 13.25 -14.32 -10.22
CA PRO A 261 13.95 -14.12 -11.48
C PRO A 261 15.40 -14.57 -11.31
N HIS A 262 15.78 -15.60 -12.06
CA HIS A 262 17.17 -16.03 -12.14
C HIS A 262 17.98 -14.89 -12.76
N PRO A 263 19.18 -14.55 -12.22
CA PRO A 263 20.08 -13.69 -12.94
C PRO A 263 20.46 -14.40 -14.25
N THR A 264 20.10 -13.79 -15.38
CA THR A 264 20.63 -14.21 -16.69
C THR A 264 22.12 -13.91 -16.70
N VAL A 265 22.93 -14.84 -16.18
CA VAL A 265 24.36 -14.87 -16.49
C VAL A 265 24.42 -15.31 -17.94
N ALA A 266 24.64 -14.35 -18.84
CA ALA A 266 25.03 -14.65 -20.20
C ALA A 266 26.36 -15.43 -20.15
N VAL A 267 26.29 -16.75 -20.31
CA VAL A 267 27.47 -17.58 -20.51
C VAL A 267 27.99 -17.25 -21.92
N PRO A 268 29.22 -16.70 -22.07
CA PRO A 268 29.77 -16.47 -23.38
C PRO A 268 29.94 -17.82 -24.10
N THR A 269 29.33 -17.94 -25.28
CA THR A 269 29.45 -19.11 -26.15
C THR A 269 30.92 -19.30 -26.55
N PRO A 270 31.53 -20.48 -26.35
CA PRO A 270 32.88 -20.72 -26.84
C PRO A 270 32.88 -20.72 -28.37
N THR A 271 33.79 -19.95 -28.96
CA THR A 271 34.03 -19.87 -30.40
C THR A 271 34.46 -21.25 -30.93
N PRO A 272 33.85 -21.79 -32.00
CA PRO A 272 34.30 -23.05 -32.57
C PRO A 272 35.66 -22.85 -33.26
N THR A 273 36.68 -23.55 -32.78
CA THR A 273 37.97 -23.69 -33.46
C THR A 273 37.77 -24.60 -34.68
N THR A 274 38.08 -24.10 -35.88
CA THR A 274 38.05 -24.87 -37.12
C THR A 274 39.43 -25.48 -37.38
N PRO A 275 39.55 -26.75 -37.81
CA PRO A 275 40.81 -27.32 -38.29
C PRO A 275 41.21 -26.80 -39.68
#